data_AF-A0A9D7NSM8-F1
#
_entry.id   AF-A0A9D7NSM8-F1
#
_cell.length_a   1.000
_cell.length_b   1.000
_cell.length_c   1.000
_cell.angle_alpha   90.00
_cell.angle_beta   90.00
_cell.angle_gamma   90.00
#
_symmetry.space_group_name_H-M   'P 1'
#
loop_
_entity.id
_entity.type
_entity.pdbx_description
1 polymer ?
#
loop_
_entity_poly.entity_id
_entity_poly.type
_entity_poly.pdbx_seq_one_letter_code
_entity_poly.pdbx_strand_id
1 'polypeptide(L)'
;MDKFAFNQIEASLSGPLLFKKDSVGNKVKPLIGFFLSGQYTNVVDGCPLYIGDLRVRPRYGRTSCRTRPALPRTTTALRTGLRQRFPAPSDLETIKTRQNAGQTAYTASGKIDITTTPTINFTVGGSLDYSNRQDYNRNNALLNAENNIRIKATTWRAFVKFTQRFTNRSEEDEKKATIKNAFYTLQLDYSQFAQNVEDQVHGDRFFDYGYVGKFNTFRAPQFEFSGPACAVAQIGERIRW
;
A
#
# COMPACT_ATOMS: atom_id res chain seq x y z
N MET A 1 7.12 -21.82 -5.37
CA MET A 1 6.49 -20.57 -4.90
C MET A 1 5.36 -20.22 -5.83
N ASP A 2 4.18 -19.93 -5.28
CA ASP A 2 2.94 -19.69 -6.02
C ASP A 2 3.06 -18.44 -6.92
N LYS A 3 2.42 -18.45 -8.10
CA LYS A 3 2.49 -17.40 -9.13
C LYS A 3 1.92 -16.05 -8.66
N PHE A 4 1.28 -16.02 -7.50
CA PHE A 4 0.67 -14.85 -6.87
C PHE A 4 1.47 -14.31 -5.68
N ALA A 5 2.59 -14.98 -5.34
CA ALA A 5 3.62 -14.57 -4.38
C ALA A 5 3.04 -13.89 -3.12
N PHE A 6 2.23 -14.64 -2.39
CA PHE A 6 1.78 -14.32 -1.05
C PHE A 6 2.83 -14.80 -0.05
N ASN A 7 3.46 -13.87 0.67
CA ASN A 7 4.39 -14.17 1.75
C ASN A 7 3.82 -13.61 3.05
N GLN A 8 3.65 -14.46 4.05
CA GLN A 8 3.20 -14.06 5.38
C GLN A 8 4.16 -14.61 6.43
N ILE A 9 4.52 -13.75 7.37
CA ILE A 9 5.29 -14.10 8.57
C ILE A 9 4.50 -13.59 9.77
N GLU A 10 4.29 -14.45 10.75
CA GLU A 10 3.60 -14.11 11.98
C GLU A 10 4.42 -14.62 13.17
N ALA A 11 4.51 -13.79 14.21
CA ALA A 11 5.16 -14.16 15.45
C ALA A 11 4.39 -13.56 16.63
N SER A 12 4.32 -14.32 17.72
CA SER A 12 3.81 -13.83 18.99
C SER A 12 4.70 -14.30 20.13
N LEU A 13 4.83 -13.44 21.14
CA LEU A 13 5.61 -13.68 22.34
C LEU A 13 4.81 -13.18 23.53
N SER A 14 4.74 -14.01 24.57
CA SER A 14 4.12 -13.61 25.82
C SER A 14 4.83 -14.24 27.00
N GLY A 15 4.74 -13.58 28.14
CA GLY A 15 5.34 -14.10 29.36
C GLY A 15 5.27 -13.13 30.53
N PRO A 16 5.69 -13.59 31.72
CA PRO A 16 5.83 -12.74 32.89
C PRO A 16 7.15 -11.94 32.83
N LEU A 17 7.07 -10.62 32.94
CA LEU A 17 8.22 -9.72 33.10
C LEU A 17 8.75 -9.71 34.53
N LEU A 18 7.83 -9.62 35.51
CA LEU A 18 8.19 -9.43 36.90
C LEU A 18 7.37 -10.37 37.80
N PHE A 19 8.04 -10.95 38.78
CA PHE A 19 7.45 -11.83 39.78
C PHE A 19 7.58 -11.23 41.17
N LYS A 20 6.53 -11.40 41.98
CA LYS A 20 6.61 -11.29 43.44
C LYS A 20 7.53 -12.40 43.94
N LYS A 21 8.58 -12.00 44.66
CA LYS A 21 9.50 -12.91 45.33
C LYS A 21 9.12 -13.07 46.80
N ASP A 22 9.30 -14.27 47.33
CA ASP A 22 9.14 -14.54 48.76
C ASP A 22 10.37 -14.08 49.55
N SER A 23 10.32 -14.14 50.89
CA SER A 23 11.44 -13.79 51.79
C SER A 23 12.73 -14.58 51.51
N VAL A 24 12.62 -15.73 50.84
CA VAL A 24 13.74 -16.61 50.44
C VAL A 24 14.15 -16.42 48.95
N GLY A 25 13.54 -15.46 48.25
CA GLY A 25 13.87 -15.13 46.86
C GLY A 25 13.16 -15.97 45.78
N ASN A 26 12.35 -16.95 46.17
CA ASN A 26 11.57 -17.79 45.27
C ASN A 26 10.46 -17.01 44.56
N LYS A 27 10.24 -17.26 43.25
CA LYS A 27 9.20 -16.61 42.45
C LYS A 27 7.83 -17.21 42.79
N VAL A 28 6.92 -16.41 43.35
CA VAL A 28 5.61 -16.90 43.84
C VAL A 28 4.46 -16.54 42.89
N LYS A 29 4.39 -15.29 42.42
CA LYS A 29 3.31 -14.83 41.53
C LYS A 29 3.80 -13.82 40.50
N PRO A 30 3.42 -13.91 39.21
CA PRO A 30 3.73 -12.89 38.23
C PRO A 30 2.93 -11.62 38.53
N LEU A 31 3.63 -10.49 38.70
CA LEU A 31 3.04 -9.16 38.93
C LEU A 31 2.88 -8.38 37.63
N ILE A 32 3.75 -8.61 36.66
CA ILE A 32 3.71 -7.94 35.37
C ILE A 32 3.85 -9.00 34.28
N GLY A 33 2.85 -9.08 33.40
CA GLY A 33 2.87 -9.88 32.19
C GLY A 33 2.98 -8.98 30.95
N PHE A 34 3.51 -9.53 29.88
CA PHE A 34 3.51 -8.88 28.57
C PHE A 34 2.99 -9.83 27.50
N PHE A 35 2.44 -9.24 26.45
CA PHE A 35 2.10 -9.90 25.20
C PHE A 35 2.49 -8.99 24.05
N LEU A 36 3.12 -9.55 23.03
CA LEU A 36 3.46 -8.88 21.78
C LEU A 36 3.16 -9.82 20.63
N SER A 37 2.51 -9.33 19.59
CA SER A 37 2.32 -10.03 18.33
C SER A 37 2.61 -9.12 17.16
N GLY A 38 3.04 -9.72 16.06
CA GLY A 38 3.30 -9.04 14.81
C GLY A 38 3.04 -9.97 13.63
N GLN A 39 2.45 -9.41 12.59
CA GLN A 39 2.25 -10.07 11.31
C GLN A 39 2.74 -9.16 10.20
N TYR A 40 3.47 -9.75 9.27
CA TYR A 40 3.91 -9.15 8.03
C TYR A 40 3.31 -9.92 6.86
N THR A 41 2.71 -9.20 5.92
CA THR A 41 2.19 -9.79 4.69
C THR A 41 2.68 -9.00 3.48
N ASN A 42 3.20 -9.69 2.48
CA ASN A 42 3.57 -9.15 1.18
C ASN A 42 2.86 -9.93 0.09
N VAL A 43 2.10 -9.23 -0.75
CA VAL A 43 1.33 -9.81 -1.84
C VAL A 43 1.68 -9.08 -3.12
N VAL A 44 2.06 -9.82 -4.16
CA VAL A 44 2.42 -9.24 -5.46
C VAL A 44 1.17 -8.82 -6.25
N ASP A 45 0.07 -9.59 -6.14
CA ASP A 45 -1.23 -9.24 -6.73
C ASP A 45 -2.36 -9.84 -5.89
N GLY A 46 -3.10 -8.99 -5.17
CA GLY A 46 -4.18 -9.43 -4.27
C GLY A 46 -5.49 -9.84 -4.97
N CYS A 47 -5.69 -9.44 -6.23
CA CYS A 47 -6.89 -9.78 -7.01
C CYS A 47 -6.51 -10.07 -8.48
N PRO A 48 -5.79 -11.18 -8.75
CA PRO A 48 -5.41 -11.54 -10.11
C PRO A 48 -6.63 -11.79 -10.99
N LEU A 49 -6.53 -11.43 -12.26
CA LEU A 49 -7.59 -11.66 -13.25
C LEU A 49 -7.48 -13.09 -13.79
N TYR A 50 -8.61 -13.80 -13.85
CA TYR A 50 -8.66 -15.19 -14.37
C TYR A 50 -8.10 -15.31 -15.80
N ILE A 51 -8.40 -14.32 -16.65
CA ILE A 51 -7.93 -14.24 -18.03
C ILE A 51 -6.52 -13.64 -18.18
N GLY A 52 -5.87 -13.26 -17.08
CA GLY A 52 -4.66 -12.45 -17.07
C GLY A 52 -4.92 -10.97 -17.35
N ASP A 53 -3.87 -10.17 -17.22
CA ASP A 53 -3.87 -8.75 -17.56
C ASP A 53 -3.06 -8.51 -18.85
N LEU A 54 -3.35 -7.42 -19.56
CA LEU A 54 -2.70 -7.09 -20.82
C LEU A 54 -1.63 -6.03 -20.58
N ARG A 55 -0.41 -6.29 -21.04
CA ARG A 55 0.74 -5.41 -20.90
C ARG A 55 1.38 -5.13 -22.25
N VAL A 56 1.90 -3.91 -22.43
CA VAL A 56 2.85 -3.61 -23.51
C VAL A 56 4.21 -4.21 -23.16
N ARG A 57 4.76 -5.01 -24.08
CA ARG A 57 6.06 -5.67 -23.90
C ARG A 57 7.14 -4.62 -23.54
N PRO A 58 8.02 -4.90 -22.56
CA PRO A 58 9.03 -3.94 -22.10
C PRO A 58 9.92 -3.38 -23.22
N ARG A 59 10.19 -4.18 -24.26
CA ARG A 59 10.98 -3.77 -25.44
C ARG A 59 10.29 -2.72 -26.32
N TYR A 60 8.96 -2.62 -26.31
CA TYR A 60 8.24 -1.62 -27.12
C TYR A 60 8.05 -0.29 -26.37
N GLY A 61 7.70 -0.35 -25.08
CA GLY A 61 7.42 0.84 -24.26
C GLY A 61 8.60 1.81 -24.13
N ARG A 62 9.83 1.29 -23.97
CA ARG A 62 11.05 2.13 -23.83
C ARG A 62 11.58 2.70 -25.15
N THR A 63 11.43 1.97 -26.25
CA THR A 63 12.12 2.28 -27.51
C THR A 63 11.22 3.05 -28.48
N SER A 64 9.94 2.68 -28.61
CA SER A 64 9.03 3.29 -29.57
C SER A 64 8.53 4.67 -29.13
N CYS A 65 8.23 4.86 -27.84
CA CYS A 65 7.82 6.16 -27.29
C CYS A 65 8.92 7.22 -27.40
N ARG A 66 10.18 6.82 -27.20
CA ARG A 66 11.31 7.75 -27.09
C ARG A 66 11.96 8.08 -28.44
N THR A 67 11.84 7.21 -29.45
CA THR A 67 12.57 7.38 -30.73
C THR A 67 11.70 7.77 -31.92
N ARG A 68 10.39 7.46 -31.92
CA ARG A 68 9.45 7.87 -32.99
C ARG A 68 8.03 8.07 -32.43
N PRO A 69 7.73 9.25 -31.86
CA PRO A 69 6.42 9.53 -31.28
C PRO A 69 5.32 9.68 -32.34
N ALA A 70 5.62 10.01 -33.60
CA ALA A 70 4.63 10.25 -34.64
C ALA A 70 4.60 9.15 -35.73
N LEU A 71 3.40 8.70 -36.08
CA LEU A 71 3.10 7.97 -37.31
C LEU A 71 2.70 8.99 -38.39
N PRO A 72 3.36 9.00 -39.57
CA PRO A 72 2.83 9.72 -40.72
C PRO A 72 1.56 9.01 -41.19
N ARG A 73 0.42 9.71 -41.20
CA ARG A 73 -0.83 9.21 -41.79
C ARG A 73 -0.97 9.80 -43.18
N THR A 74 -0.88 8.96 -44.21
CA THR A 74 -1.09 9.32 -45.62
C THR A 74 -2.60 9.42 -45.90
N THR A 75 -3.20 10.55 -45.58
CA THR A 75 -4.48 10.99 -46.15
C THR A 75 -4.37 12.49 -46.28
N THR A 76 -4.31 13.03 -47.51
CA THR A 76 -4.37 14.42 -48.09
C THR A 76 -4.19 15.69 -47.21
N ALA A 77 -4.31 15.61 -45.88
CA ALA A 77 -3.82 16.56 -44.89
C ALA A 77 -2.92 15.81 -43.88
N LEU A 78 -1.68 16.25 -43.73
CA LEU A 78 -0.65 15.64 -42.88
C LEU A 78 -1.05 15.65 -41.39
N ARG A 79 -1.91 14.72 -40.95
CA ARG A 79 -2.25 14.51 -39.53
C ARG A 79 -1.25 13.52 -38.94
N THR A 80 -0.31 14.02 -38.15
CA THR A 80 0.57 13.18 -37.33
C THR A 80 -0.23 12.59 -36.18
N GLY A 81 -0.47 11.27 -36.21
CA GLY A 81 -0.99 10.54 -35.05
C GLY A 81 0.16 10.10 -34.15
N LEU A 82 0.00 10.17 -32.83
CA LEU A 82 1.01 9.63 -31.92
C LEU A 82 1.01 8.10 -31.98
N ARG A 83 2.16 7.46 -32.18
CA ARG A 83 2.33 5.99 -32.24
C ARG A 83 1.92 5.29 -30.94
N GLN A 84 1.94 6.04 -29.83
CA GLN A 84 1.46 5.59 -28.51
C GLN A 84 -0.04 5.26 -28.50
N ARG A 85 -0.82 5.81 -29.44
CA ARG A 85 -2.27 5.67 -29.46
C ARG A 85 -2.74 4.31 -29.99
N PHE A 86 -1.88 3.55 -30.67
CA PHE A 86 -2.23 2.27 -31.31
C PHE A 86 -1.05 1.28 -31.31
N PRO A 87 -0.80 0.56 -30.20
CA PRO A 87 0.14 -0.56 -30.20
C PRO A 87 -0.35 -1.69 -31.12
N ALA A 88 0.55 -2.35 -31.86
CA ALA A 88 0.17 -3.51 -32.65
C ALA A 88 -0.09 -4.72 -31.73
N PRO A 89 -0.93 -5.69 -32.13
CA PRO A 89 -1.17 -6.89 -31.33
C PRO A 89 0.12 -7.66 -30.97
N SER A 90 1.15 -7.61 -31.83
CA SER A 90 2.46 -8.22 -31.58
C SER A 90 3.23 -7.59 -30.42
N ASP A 91 2.92 -6.32 -30.09
CA ASP A 91 3.59 -5.56 -29.04
C ASP A 91 2.95 -5.76 -27.66
N LEU A 92 1.86 -6.52 -27.60
CA LEU A 92 1.11 -6.84 -26.39
C LEU A 92 1.47 -8.25 -25.91
N GLU A 93 1.46 -8.43 -24.59
CA GLU A 93 1.59 -9.71 -23.93
C GLU A 93 0.57 -9.84 -22.79
N THR A 94 0.07 -11.05 -22.58
CA THR A 94 -0.78 -11.36 -21.44
C THR A 94 0.09 -11.80 -20.27
N ILE A 95 -0.01 -11.08 -19.16
CA ILE A 95 0.65 -11.41 -17.90
C ILE A 95 -0.37 -12.02 -16.93
N LYS A 96 0.10 -12.90 -16.03
CA LYS A 96 -0.77 -13.59 -15.08
C LYS A 96 -1.11 -12.77 -13.84
N THR A 97 -0.25 -11.80 -13.52
CA THR A 97 -0.40 -10.88 -12.39
C THR A 97 -0.49 -9.47 -12.93
N ARG A 98 -1.33 -8.64 -12.34
CA ARG A 98 -1.48 -7.23 -12.67
C ARG A 98 -0.19 -6.48 -12.36
N GLN A 99 0.16 -5.53 -13.22
CA GLN A 99 1.33 -4.67 -12.98
C GLN A 99 1.06 -3.71 -11.84
N ASN A 100 2.04 -3.55 -10.96
CA ASN A 100 2.04 -2.57 -9.88
C ASN A 100 0.71 -2.56 -9.12
N ALA A 101 0.32 -3.75 -8.66
CA ALA A 101 -0.88 -4.03 -7.87
C ALA A 101 -0.52 -4.66 -6.52
N GLY A 102 0.74 -4.51 -6.11
CA GLY A 102 1.28 -5.12 -4.91
C GLY A 102 0.77 -4.45 -3.64
N GLN A 103 0.70 -5.23 -2.58
CA GLN A 103 0.33 -4.78 -1.25
C GLN A 103 1.30 -5.32 -0.20
N THR A 104 1.74 -4.45 0.69
CA THR A 104 2.47 -4.80 1.90
C THR A 104 1.68 -4.33 3.10
N ALA A 105 1.51 -5.20 4.09
CA ALA A 105 0.82 -4.89 5.33
C ALA A 105 1.66 -5.33 6.54
N TYR A 106 1.64 -4.51 7.59
CA TYR A 106 2.18 -4.85 8.89
C TYR A 106 1.06 -4.65 9.91
N THR A 107 0.81 -5.65 10.73
CA THR A 107 -0.01 -5.49 11.93
C THR A 107 0.84 -5.86 13.13
N ALA A 108 0.74 -5.07 14.19
CA ALA A 108 1.44 -5.34 15.44
C ALA A 108 0.50 -4.98 16.59
N SER A 109 0.54 -5.78 17.65
CA SER A 109 -0.22 -5.51 18.86
C SER A 109 0.58 -5.87 20.07
N GLY A 110 0.45 -5.06 21.13
CA GLY A 110 1.19 -5.27 22.35
C GLY A 110 0.38 -4.84 23.55
N LYS A 111 0.61 -5.50 24.66
CA LYS A 111 0.06 -5.10 25.96
C LYS A 111 0.96 -5.52 27.10
N ILE A 112 0.81 -4.80 28.20
CA ILE A 112 1.40 -5.08 29.49
C ILE A 112 0.25 -5.18 30.49
N ASP A 113 0.16 -6.31 31.18
CA ASP A 113 -0.81 -6.59 32.22
C ASP A 113 -0.12 -6.49 33.59
N ILE A 114 -0.54 -5.54 34.43
CA ILE A 114 0.01 -5.28 35.77
C ILE A 114 -1.03 -5.70 36.80
N THR A 115 -0.69 -6.68 37.64
CA THR A 115 -1.52 -7.13 38.76
C THR A 115 -1.00 -6.49 40.05
N THR A 116 -1.62 -5.38 40.46
CA THR A 116 -1.20 -4.61 41.64
C THR A 116 -1.63 -5.32 42.93
N THR A 117 -2.89 -5.77 42.99
CA THR A 117 -3.45 -6.54 44.11
C THR A 117 -4.17 -7.77 43.57
N PRO A 118 -4.56 -8.76 44.40
CA PRO A 118 -5.36 -9.90 43.96
C PRO A 118 -6.71 -9.50 43.32
N THR A 119 -7.13 -8.25 43.50
CA THR A 119 -8.42 -7.71 43.08
C THR A 119 -8.31 -6.63 42.00
N ILE A 120 -7.11 -6.09 41.73
CA ILE A 120 -6.92 -4.96 40.81
C ILE A 120 -5.92 -5.34 39.73
N ASN A 121 -6.37 -5.19 38.47
CA ASN A 121 -5.57 -5.38 37.28
C ASN A 121 -5.57 -4.09 36.45
N PHE A 122 -4.40 -3.72 35.97
CA PHE A 122 -4.19 -2.58 35.10
C PHE A 122 -3.49 -3.05 33.82
N THR A 123 -4.13 -2.85 32.68
CA THR A 123 -3.57 -3.20 31.37
C THR A 123 -3.31 -1.93 30.57
N VAL A 124 -2.12 -1.83 30.00
CA VAL A 124 -1.80 -0.82 28.99
C VAL A 124 -1.44 -1.55 27.72
N GLY A 125 -1.99 -1.13 26.59
CA GLY A 125 -1.66 -1.75 25.32
C GLY A 125 -1.96 -0.87 24.13
N GLY A 126 -1.69 -1.43 22.96
CA GLY A 126 -1.94 -0.75 21.71
C GLY A 126 -1.76 -1.68 20.52
N SER A 127 -2.14 -1.16 19.36
CA SER A 127 -1.92 -1.82 18.07
C SER A 127 -1.54 -0.82 17.00
N LEU A 128 -0.84 -1.32 15.98
CA LEU A 128 -0.45 -0.62 14.78
C LEU A 128 -0.86 -1.46 13.59
N ASP A 129 -1.65 -0.87 12.69
CA ASP A 129 -2.00 -1.44 11.40
C ASP A 129 -1.48 -0.51 10.32
N TYR A 130 -0.49 -0.98 9.55
CA TYR A 130 0.05 -0.29 8.40
C TYR A 130 -0.28 -1.06 7.13
N SER A 131 -0.70 -0.36 6.09
CA SER A 131 -0.81 -0.90 4.74
C SER A 131 -0.21 0.06 3.73
N ASN A 132 0.51 -0.48 2.77
CA ASN A 132 0.99 0.21 1.59
C ASN A 132 0.58 -0.63 0.39
N ARG A 133 -0.33 -0.10 -0.42
CA ARG A 133 -0.86 -0.79 -1.59
C ARG A 133 -0.76 0.09 -2.82
N GLN A 134 -0.63 -0.56 -3.97
CA GLN A 134 -0.77 0.09 -5.26
C GLN A 134 -2.16 -0.20 -5.81
N ASP A 135 -2.89 0.87 -6.08
CA ASP A 135 -4.24 0.81 -6.61
C ASP A 135 -4.19 0.64 -8.12
N TYR A 136 -4.43 -0.59 -8.56
CA TYR A 136 -4.44 -0.95 -9.96
C TYR A 136 -5.62 -0.27 -10.67
N ASN A 137 -5.31 0.44 -11.75
CA ASN A 137 -6.32 0.99 -12.65
C ASN A 137 -6.14 0.42 -14.06
N ARG A 138 -7.13 -0.34 -14.53
CA ARG A 138 -7.10 -0.97 -15.87
C ARG A 138 -6.99 0.05 -17.01
N ASN A 139 -7.56 1.24 -16.86
CA ASN A 139 -7.45 2.31 -17.86
C ASN A 139 -6.02 2.85 -17.96
N ASN A 140 -5.25 2.74 -16.89
CA ASN A 140 -3.88 3.24 -16.80
C ASN A 140 -2.82 2.14 -17.07
N ALA A 141 -3.12 0.90 -16.70
CA ALA A 141 -2.17 -0.20 -16.62
C ALA A 141 -1.50 -0.60 -17.95
N LEU A 142 -2.13 -0.33 -19.10
CA LEU A 142 -1.58 -0.71 -20.40
C LEU A 142 -0.33 0.10 -20.77
N LEU A 143 -0.32 1.40 -20.47
CA LEU A 143 0.72 2.34 -20.90
C LEU A 143 1.41 3.07 -19.75
N ASN A 144 0.81 3.06 -18.56
CA ASN A 144 1.22 3.88 -17.42
C ASN A 144 1.05 3.13 -16.10
N ALA A 145 1.24 1.81 -16.13
CA ALA A 145 1.20 0.96 -14.94
C ALA A 145 2.23 1.38 -13.87
N GLU A 146 3.37 1.96 -14.28
CA GLU A 146 4.44 2.43 -13.38
C GLU A 146 4.01 3.57 -12.47
N ASN A 147 2.99 4.34 -12.86
CA ASN A 147 2.44 5.46 -12.08
C ASN A 147 1.04 5.12 -11.55
N ASN A 148 0.84 3.86 -11.13
CA ASN A 148 -0.37 3.49 -10.39
C ASN A 148 -0.36 4.20 -9.03
N ILE A 149 -1.55 4.63 -8.60
CA ILE A 149 -1.73 5.35 -7.33
C ILE A 149 -1.24 4.46 -6.19
N ARG A 150 -0.40 5.00 -5.30
CA ARG A 150 0.03 4.35 -4.07
C ARG A 150 -0.77 4.92 -2.90
N ILE A 151 -1.35 4.03 -2.11
CA ILE A 151 -2.10 4.37 -0.91
C ILE A 151 -1.37 3.79 0.29
N LYS A 152 -0.88 4.66 1.17
CA LYS A 152 -0.34 4.30 2.48
C LYS A 152 -1.38 4.65 3.53
N ALA A 153 -1.82 3.66 4.30
CA ALA A 153 -2.73 3.87 5.42
C ALA A 153 -2.11 3.33 6.71
N THR A 154 -2.14 4.14 7.76
CA THR A 154 -1.64 3.79 9.09
C THR A 154 -2.74 4.04 10.10
N THR A 155 -3.04 3.04 10.90
CA THR A 155 -3.91 3.18 12.07
C THR A 155 -3.10 2.79 13.29
N TRP A 156 -3.08 3.63 14.31
CA TRP A 156 -2.53 3.24 15.60
C TRP A 156 -3.59 3.44 16.68
N ARG A 157 -3.59 2.53 17.64
CA ARG A 157 -4.52 2.50 18.75
C ARG A 157 -3.74 2.31 20.04
N ALA A 158 -4.15 3.03 21.07
CA ALA A 158 -3.63 2.87 22.41
C ALA A 158 -4.80 2.77 23.37
N PHE A 159 -4.64 1.96 24.41
CA PHE A 159 -5.66 1.81 25.42
C PHE A 159 -5.05 1.63 26.80
N VAL A 160 -5.82 2.07 27.79
CA VAL A 160 -5.58 1.82 29.20
C VAL A 160 -6.85 1.22 29.77
N LYS A 161 -6.71 0.10 30.48
CA LYS A 161 -7.81 -0.64 31.07
C LYS A 161 -7.55 -0.91 32.54
N PHE A 162 -8.47 -0.47 33.39
CA PHE A 162 -8.49 -0.74 34.81
C PHE A 162 -9.63 -1.70 35.13
N THR A 163 -9.32 -2.82 35.78
CA THR A 163 -10.32 -3.80 36.21
C THR A 163 -10.18 -4.03 37.71
N GLN A 164 -11.29 -3.86 38.44
CA GLN A 164 -11.36 -4.20 39.86
C GLN A 164 -12.42 -5.29 40.08
N ARG A 165 -12.00 -6.39 40.69
CA ARG A 165 -12.85 -7.50 41.12
C ARG A 165 -13.13 -7.39 42.62
N PHE A 166 -14.38 -7.59 43.00
CA PHE A 166 -14.82 -7.65 44.39
C PHE A 166 -14.78 -9.11 44.87
N THR A 167 -14.09 -9.35 45.97
CA THR A 167 -14.04 -10.66 46.65
C THR A 167 -14.96 -10.65 47.85
N ASN A 168 -15.81 -11.66 47.99
CA ASN A 168 -16.60 -11.86 49.20
C ASN A 168 -15.68 -12.31 50.34
N ARG A 169 -15.91 -11.81 51.56
CA ARG A 169 -14.99 -11.95 52.69
C ARG A 169 -14.99 -13.35 53.34
N SER A 170 -15.95 -14.23 53.04
CA SER A 170 -15.99 -15.60 53.58
C SER A 170 -16.70 -16.58 52.63
N GLU A 171 -16.37 -17.89 52.73
CA GLU A 171 -17.04 -18.96 51.94
C GLU A 171 -18.52 -19.12 52.30
N GLU A 172 -18.92 -18.81 53.54
CA GLU A 172 -20.32 -18.81 53.97
C GLU A 172 -21.09 -17.63 53.37
N ASP A 173 -20.49 -16.43 53.33
CA ASP A 173 -21.08 -15.25 52.69
C ASP A 173 -21.16 -15.43 51.18
N GLU A 174 -20.23 -16.18 50.57
CA GLU A 174 -20.28 -16.48 49.14
C GLU A 174 -21.40 -17.46 48.77
N LYS A 175 -21.81 -18.36 49.68
CA LYS A 175 -23.00 -19.21 49.50
C LYS A 175 -24.31 -18.43 49.68
N LYS A 176 -24.34 -17.44 50.57
CA LYS A 176 -25.52 -16.59 50.84
C LYS A 176 -25.65 -15.37 49.91
N ALA A 177 -24.56 -14.93 49.28
CA ALA A 177 -24.57 -13.76 48.41
C ALA A 177 -25.30 -14.05 47.10
N THR A 178 -26.33 -13.26 46.81
CA THR A 178 -27.09 -13.29 45.55
C THR A 178 -26.23 -12.86 44.35
N ILE A 179 -25.23 -12.02 44.57
CA ILE A 179 -24.28 -11.56 43.54
C ILE A 179 -22.89 -12.09 43.88
N LYS A 180 -22.31 -12.87 42.97
CA LYS A 180 -20.98 -13.48 43.11
C LYS A 180 -20.06 -12.97 42.01
N ASN A 181 -18.77 -12.80 42.31
CA ASN A 181 -17.74 -12.40 41.34
C ASN A 181 -18.02 -11.07 40.61
N ALA A 182 -18.60 -10.09 41.30
CA ALA A 182 -18.80 -8.77 40.72
C ALA A 182 -17.44 -8.12 40.40
N PHE A 183 -17.36 -7.45 39.26
CA PHE A 183 -16.22 -6.64 38.87
C PHE A 183 -16.69 -5.48 38.01
N TYR A 184 -15.92 -4.41 37.97
CA TYR A 184 -16.09 -3.34 36.98
C TYR A 184 -14.79 -3.15 36.20
N THR A 185 -14.93 -2.65 34.98
CA THR A 185 -13.80 -2.30 34.12
C THR A 185 -14.02 -0.91 33.57
N LEU A 186 -12.99 -0.07 33.70
CA LEU A 186 -12.91 1.23 33.05
C LEU A 186 -11.85 1.12 31.95
N GLN A 187 -12.21 1.45 30.71
CA GLN A 187 -11.28 1.44 29.59
C GLN A 187 -11.31 2.80 28.88
N LEU A 188 -10.13 3.33 28.59
CA LEU A 188 -9.94 4.52 27.78
C LEU A 188 -9.13 4.13 26.55
N ASP A 189 -9.68 4.43 25.38
CA ASP A 189 -9.11 4.11 24.09
C ASP A 189 -8.86 5.39 23.29
N TYR A 190 -7.73 5.43 22.59
CA TYR A 190 -7.44 6.44 21.58
C TYR A 190 -7.03 5.75 20.28
N SER A 191 -7.60 6.22 19.17
CA SER A 191 -7.33 5.69 17.84
C SER A 191 -7.13 6.83 16.87
N GLN A 192 -6.08 6.75 16.05
CA GLN A 192 -5.84 7.69 14.96
C GLN A 192 -5.66 6.92 13.66
N PHE A 193 -6.27 7.45 12.60
CA PHE A 193 -6.12 6.98 11.23
C PHE A 193 -5.45 8.07 10.40
N ALA A 194 -4.45 7.69 9.61
CA ALA A 194 -3.80 8.54 8.63
C ALA A 194 -3.72 7.82 7.28
N GLN A 195 -4.04 8.53 6.20
CA GLN A 195 -3.96 8.00 4.84
C GLN A 195 -3.29 9.02 3.93
N ASN A 196 -2.29 8.53 3.19
CA ASN A 196 -1.61 9.28 2.15
C ASN A 196 -1.86 8.60 0.81
N VAL A 197 -2.28 9.41 -0.17
CA VAL A 197 -2.48 8.99 -1.56
C VAL A 197 -1.45 9.74 -2.39
N GLU A 198 -0.55 9.01 -3.03
CA GLU A 198 0.63 9.56 -3.70
C GLU A 198 0.99 8.71 -4.93
N ASP A 199 1.77 9.26 -5.85
CA ASP A 199 2.39 8.47 -6.92
C ASP A 199 3.60 7.67 -6.38
N GLN A 200 3.84 6.49 -6.95
CA GLN A 200 4.94 5.63 -6.49
C GLN A 200 6.33 6.28 -6.65
N VAL A 201 6.53 7.04 -7.73
CA VAL A 201 7.80 7.67 -8.11
C VAL A 201 7.92 9.07 -7.51
N HIS A 202 6.86 9.87 -7.58
CA HIS A 202 6.89 11.29 -7.24
C HIS A 202 6.69 11.53 -5.74
N GLY A 203 5.91 10.67 -5.07
CA GLY A 203 5.67 10.76 -3.63
C GLY A 203 5.20 12.15 -3.22
N ASP A 204 5.89 12.76 -2.26
CA ASP A 204 5.58 14.08 -1.70
C ASP A 204 6.15 15.25 -2.53
N ARG A 205 6.79 15.00 -3.68
CA ARG A 205 7.38 16.05 -4.53
C ARG A 205 6.31 16.66 -5.43
N PHE A 206 5.48 17.54 -4.85
CA PHE A 206 4.35 18.16 -5.54
C PHE A 206 4.70 18.85 -6.86
N PHE A 207 5.90 19.42 -6.98
CA PHE A 207 6.35 20.12 -8.19
C PHE A 207 6.82 19.20 -9.32
N ASP A 208 7.09 17.92 -9.05
CA ASP A 208 7.43 16.96 -10.09
C ASP A 208 6.16 16.51 -10.85
N TYR A 209 4.98 16.63 -10.22
CA TYR A 209 3.72 16.24 -10.85
C TYR A 209 3.40 17.17 -12.03
N GLY A 210 3.52 16.63 -13.24
CA GLY A 210 3.28 17.35 -14.50
C GLY A 210 4.54 17.83 -15.22
N TYR A 211 5.72 17.64 -14.64
CA TYR A 211 6.98 17.97 -15.32
C TYR A 211 7.38 16.85 -16.30
N VAL A 212 7.08 17.03 -17.57
CA VAL A 212 7.37 16.07 -18.66
C VAL A 212 8.77 16.22 -19.28
N GLY A 213 9.60 17.14 -18.76
CA GLY A 213 10.95 17.42 -19.23
C GLY A 213 11.06 18.65 -20.14
N LYS A 214 12.30 18.97 -20.55
CA LYS A 214 12.61 20.07 -21.47
C LYS A 214 12.76 19.51 -22.89
N PHE A 215 11.93 19.99 -23.81
CA PHE A 215 11.99 19.62 -25.23
C PHE A 215 12.79 20.66 -26.02
N ASN A 216 13.69 20.18 -26.88
CA ASN A 216 14.38 21.03 -27.85
C ASN A 216 13.74 20.82 -29.22
N THR A 217 12.91 21.78 -29.64
CA THR A 217 12.15 21.66 -30.88
C THR A 217 12.98 22.13 -32.06
N PHE A 218 13.24 21.23 -33.02
CA PHE A 218 13.87 21.58 -34.29
C PHE A 218 12.80 21.68 -35.38
N ARG A 219 12.75 22.83 -36.06
CA ARG A 219 11.82 23.11 -37.16
C ARG A 219 12.58 23.14 -38.48
N ALA A 220 12.05 22.45 -39.49
CA ALA A 220 12.56 22.52 -40.86
C ALA A 220 11.39 22.74 -41.83
N PRO A 221 11.51 23.64 -42.82
CA PRO A 221 10.46 23.86 -43.81
C PRO A 221 10.28 22.62 -44.68
N GLN A 222 9.02 22.31 -45.01
CA GLN A 222 8.65 21.27 -45.97
C GLN A 222 8.06 21.92 -47.22
N PHE A 223 8.49 21.43 -48.37
CA PHE A 223 8.06 21.96 -49.66
C PHE A 223 7.38 20.88 -50.49
N GLU A 224 6.37 21.28 -51.26
CA GLU A 224 5.71 20.44 -52.26
C GLU A 224 5.77 21.11 -53.62
N PHE A 225 5.75 20.28 -54.66
CA PHE A 225 5.75 20.72 -56.04
C PHE A 225 4.32 21.05 -56.47
N SER A 226 4.06 22.31 -56.84
CA SER A 226 2.72 22.76 -57.23
C SER A 226 2.61 22.89 -58.75
N GLY A 227 1.94 21.93 -59.40
CA GLY A 227 1.44 22.06 -60.77
C GLY A 227 2.48 22.15 -61.90
N PRO A 228 2.03 22.37 -63.16
CA PRO A 228 2.87 22.29 -64.36
C PRO A 228 3.85 23.45 -64.54
N ALA A 229 3.77 24.49 -63.71
CA ALA A 229 4.78 25.52 -63.60
C ALA A 229 5.63 25.19 -62.37
N CYS A 230 6.91 24.85 -62.55
CA CYS A 230 7.86 24.38 -61.54
C CYS A 230 8.02 25.30 -60.32
N ALA A 231 6.98 25.46 -59.51
CA ALA A 231 6.92 26.32 -58.35
C ALA A 231 6.96 25.44 -57.09
N VAL A 232 7.93 25.76 -56.22
CA VAL A 232 8.12 25.10 -54.93
C VAL A 232 7.43 25.95 -53.88
N ALA A 233 6.37 25.43 -53.26
CA ALA A 233 5.64 26.13 -52.20
C ALA A 233 5.90 25.46 -50.85
N GLN A 234 6.15 26.25 -49.80
CA GLN A 234 6.26 25.72 -48.45
C GLN A 234 4.87 25.30 -47.96
N ILE A 235 4.68 24.01 -47.73
CA ILE A 235 3.40 23.40 -47.33
C ILE A 235 3.30 23.14 -45.82
N GLY A 236 4.40 23.32 -45.08
CA GLY A 236 4.39 23.17 -43.63
C GLY A 236 5.77 23.19 -42.99
N GLU A 237 5.80 22.95 -41.68
CA GLU A 237 7.03 22.77 -40.90
C GLU A 237 7.08 21.35 -40.36
N ARG A 238 8.20 20.65 -40.58
CA ARG A 238 8.49 19.39 -39.91
C ARG A 238 9.03 19.69 -38.53
N ILE A 239 8.30 19.26 -37.52
CA ILE A 239 8.70 19.39 -36.12
C ILE A 239 9.35 18.07 -35.66
N ARG A 240 10.59 18.14 -35.15
CA ARG A 240 11.20 17.07 -34.35
C ARG A 240 11.31 17.52 -32.89
N TRP A 241 10.95 16.61 -31.99
CA TRP A 241 11.00 16.75 -30.54
C TRP A 241 12.18 15.96 -29.96
#